data_AF-A0A1I6PZE8-F1
#
_entry.id   AF-A0A1I6PZE8-F1
#
_cell.length_a   1.000
_cell.length_b   1.000
_cell.length_c   1.000
_cell.angle_alpha   90.00
_cell.angle_beta   90.00
_cell.angle_gamma   90.00
#
_symmetry.space_group_name_H-M   'P 1'
#
loop_
_entity.id
_entity.type
_entity.pdbx_description
1 polymer ?
#
loop_
_entity_poly.entity_id
_entity_poly.type
_entity_poly.pdbx_seq_one_letter_code
_entity_poly.pdbx_strand_id
1 'polypeptide(L)'
;MLETRFEKALSSDRVFPQVFASAGGNFNRVPSKERATVKRICTFLFVQRFVEINRSDLLVFCPSRNAPLKIDSWLLRTASNLPNVLPENAHQAEKMLAEICKLYPLLRIDEWSVDFCSVGLIHIGLSKAETRCLEVIDGWSLCLPDNKLPNDFGASINSIAAQLARDASADGCKKRGPGRTRKVDGLVDRLIRLYPNGIPNKTANQITRDLRQNGQTDFSDTTLRNALSQAKIILKT
;
A
#
# COMPACT_ATOMS: atom_id res chain seq x y z
N MET A 1 16.02 11.05 20.25
CA MET A 1 15.32 10.86 18.97
C MET A 1 14.27 9.75 19.13
N LEU A 2 13.19 9.82 18.34
CA LEU A 2 12.04 8.92 18.44
C LEU A 2 12.44 7.47 18.14
N GLU A 3 13.32 7.30 17.16
CA GLU A 3 13.86 6.04 16.69
C GLU A 3 14.67 5.35 17.77
N THR A 4 15.49 6.08 18.52
CA THR A 4 16.22 5.52 19.66
C THR A 4 15.26 4.95 20.72
N ARG A 5 14.11 5.60 20.94
CA ARG A 5 13.10 5.11 21.89
C ARG A 5 12.39 3.86 21.36
N PHE A 6 12.00 3.86 20.09
CA PHE A 6 11.41 2.70 19.42
C PHE A 6 12.38 1.52 19.36
N GLU A 7 13.63 1.76 18.97
CA GLU A 7 14.70 0.77 18.92
C GLU A 7 14.98 0.21 20.32
N LYS A 8 15.05 1.05 21.35
CA LYS A 8 15.19 0.58 22.74
C LYS A 8 14.02 -0.30 23.17
N ALA A 9 12.78 0.10 22.87
CA ALA A 9 11.59 -0.71 23.17
C ALA A 9 11.60 -2.07 22.45
N LEU A 10 12.08 -2.09 21.21
CA LEU A 10 12.16 -3.29 20.38
C LEU A 10 13.46 -4.08 20.55
N SER A 11 14.45 -3.55 21.27
CA SER A 11 15.74 -4.21 21.46
C SER A 11 15.61 -5.54 22.21
N SER A 12 14.57 -5.69 23.04
CA SER A 12 14.28 -6.95 23.74
C SER A 12 13.91 -8.07 22.78
N ASP A 13 14.67 -9.16 22.84
CA ASP A 13 14.45 -10.38 22.07
C ASP A 13 13.15 -11.12 22.44
N ARG A 14 12.49 -10.72 23.55
CA ARG A 14 11.15 -11.20 23.90
C ARG A 14 10.04 -10.34 23.29
N VAL A 15 10.25 -9.03 23.20
CA VAL A 15 9.23 -8.07 22.76
C VAL A 15 9.11 -8.04 21.25
N PHE A 16 10.24 -7.97 20.53
CA PHE A 16 10.20 -7.84 19.07
C PHE A 16 9.45 -8.99 18.37
N PRO A 17 9.65 -10.28 18.73
CA PRO A 17 8.90 -11.37 18.10
C PRO A 17 7.40 -11.28 18.33
N GLN A 18 6.96 -10.80 19.50
CA GLN A 18 5.54 -10.59 19.81
C GLN A 18 4.94 -9.48 18.95
N VAL A 19 5.63 -8.34 18.86
CA VAL A 19 5.23 -7.23 17.98
C VAL A 19 5.17 -7.68 16.52
N PHE A 20 6.19 -8.42 16.05
CA PHE A 20 6.25 -8.95 14.69
C PHE A 20 5.08 -9.90 14.41
N ALA A 21 4.69 -10.72 15.39
CA ALA A 21 3.53 -11.59 15.32
C ALA A 21 2.20 -10.82 15.30
N SER A 22 2.07 -9.75 16.10
CA SER A 22 0.88 -8.87 16.08
C SER A 22 0.67 -8.18 14.74
N ALA A 23 1.73 -7.97 13.97
CA ALA A 23 1.70 -7.48 12.59
C ALA A 23 1.42 -8.59 11.55
N GLY A 24 1.13 -9.82 11.97
CA GLY A 24 0.81 -10.95 11.10
C GLY A 24 2.04 -11.72 10.57
N GLY A 25 3.25 -11.38 11.03
CA GLY A 25 4.48 -12.05 10.63
C GLY A 25 4.86 -13.24 11.54
N ASN A 26 5.89 -13.98 11.16
CA ASN A 26 6.50 -14.99 12.03
C ASN A 26 8.03 -14.82 12.06
N PHE A 27 8.53 -14.16 13.10
CA PHE A 27 9.96 -13.83 13.22
C PHE A 27 10.87 -15.06 13.31
N ASN A 28 10.35 -16.19 13.80
CA ASN A 28 11.12 -17.43 13.88
C ASN A 28 11.45 -18.00 12.49
N ARG A 29 10.67 -17.65 11.45
CA ARG A 29 10.95 -18.03 10.06
C ARG A 29 12.04 -17.19 9.41
N VAL A 30 12.40 -16.03 10.00
CA VAL A 30 13.49 -15.19 9.51
C VAL A 30 14.83 -15.86 9.85
N PRO A 31 15.73 -16.08 8.87
CA PRO A 31 17.05 -16.66 9.12
C PRO A 31 17.84 -15.88 10.16
N SER A 32 18.48 -16.57 11.11
CA SER A 32 19.17 -15.92 12.24
C SER A 32 20.18 -14.84 11.82
N LYS A 33 20.89 -15.06 10.71
CA LYS A 33 21.86 -14.10 10.13
C LYS A 33 21.24 -12.80 9.61
N GLU A 34 19.93 -12.80 9.33
CA GLU A 34 19.19 -11.67 8.72
C GLU A 34 18.32 -10.92 9.72
N ARG A 35 18.12 -11.50 10.92
CA ARG A 35 17.22 -10.97 11.96
C ARG A 35 17.56 -9.55 12.38
N ALA A 36 18.84 -9.19 12.46
CA ALA A 36 19.26 -7.83 12.83
C ALA A 36 18.79 -6.79 11.80
N THR A 37 18.99 -7.08 10.50
CA THR A 37 18.56 -6.20 9.41
C THR A 37 17.05 -6.07 9.36
N VAL A 38 16.32 -7.19 9.44
CA VAL A 38 14.85 -7.20 9.48
C VAL A 38 14.33 -6.40 10.68
N LYS A 39 14.91 -6.60 11.87
CA LYS A 39 14.55 -5.88 13.09
C LYS A 39 14.72 -4.37 12.95
N ARG A 40 15.89 -3.92 12.49
CA ARG A 40 16.18 -2.50 12.25
C ARG A 40 15.16 -1.86 11.31
N ILE A 41 14.85 -2.53 10.20
CA ILE A 41 13.97 -1.96 9.17
C ILE A 41 12.50 -2.00 9.61
N CYS A 42 12.07 -3.01 10.38
CA CYS A 42 10.75 -3.01 11.00
C CYS A 42 10.60 -1.88 12.02
N THR A 43 11.61 -1.65 12.87
CA THR A 43 11.64 -0.51 13.80
C THR A 43 11.46 0.79 13.03
N PHE A 44 12.19 0.96 11.93
CA PHE A 44 12.07 2.12 11.07
C PHE A 44 10.65 2.26 10.50
N LEU A 45 10.06 1.20 9.95
CA LEU A 45 8.66 1.21 9.49
C LEU A 45 7.67 1.62 10.59
N PHE A 46 7.82 1.12 11.82
CA PHE A 46 6.95 1.48 12.94
C PHE A 46 7.06 2.95 13.33
N VAL A 47 8.26 3.52 13.29
CA VAL A 47 8.45 4.97 13.48
C VAL A 47 7.69 5.74 12.41
N GLN A 48 7.86 5.36 11.14
CA GLN A 48 7.19 6.05 10.03
C GLN A 48 5.66 5.97 10.14
N ARG A 49 5.12 4.82 10.57
CA ARG A 49 3.70 4.66 10.86
C ARG A 49 3.23 5.53 12.01
N PHE A 50 4.02 5.62 13.09
CA PHE A 50 3.69 6.50 14.20
C PHE A 50 3.61 7.97 13.75
N VAL A 51 4.55 8.41 12.92
CA VAL A 51 4.55 9.76 12.34
C VAL A 51 3.35 9.97 11.42
N GLU A 52 3.00 9.00 10.58
CA GLU A 52 1.82 9.04 9.72
C GLU A 52 0.53 9.19 10.54
N ILE A 53 0.36 8.39 11.60
CA ILE A 53 -0.81 8.44 12.51
C ILE A 53 -0.93 9.82 13.17
N ASN A 54 0.18 10.44 13.54
CA ASN A 54 0.22 11.73 14.23
C ASN A 54 0.47 12.91 13.28
N ARG A 55 0.29 12.73 11.96
CA ARG A 55 0.65 13.74 10.94
C ARG A 55 0.01 15.12 11.14
N SER A 56 -1.17 15.18 11.76
CA SER A 56 -1.92 16.42 12.03
C SER A 56 -1.36 17.23 13.19
N ASP A 57 -0.57 16.58 14.04
CA ASP A 57 0.02 17.17 15.25
C ASP A 57 1.51 17.48 15.08
N LEU A 58 2.07 17.25 13.88
CA LEU A 58 3.47 17.53 13.59
C LEU A 58 3.74 19.02 13.60
N LEU A 59 4.88 19.33 14.20
CA LEU A 59 5.43 20.67 14.30
C LEU A 59 6.84 20.66 13.70
N VAL A 60 7.36 21.84 13.39
CA VAL A 60 8.79 22.04 13.17
C VAL A 60 9.37 22.98 14.19
N PHE A 61 10.62 22.73 14.52
CA PHE A 61 11.37 23.51 15.47
C PHE A 61 12.74 23.90 14.89
N CYS A 62 13.11 25.15 15.10
CA CYS A 62 14.45 25.65 14.86
C CYS A 62 14.97 26.26 16.17
N PRO A 63 16.19 25.92 16.63
CA PRO A 63 16.74 26.46 17.87
C PRO A 63 16.78 28.00 17.92
N SER A 64 16.85 28.67 16.77
CA SER A 64 16.84 30.13 16.68
C SER A 64 15.46 30.75 16.91
N ARG A 65 14.38 29.96 16.87
CA ARG A 65 13.02 30.39 17.19
C ARG A 65 12.58 29.83 18.53
N ASN A 66 12.07 30.72 19.39
CA ASN A 66 11.59 30.38 20.74
C ASN A 66 10.29 29.56 20.78
N ALA A 67 9.71 29.18 19.63
CA ALA A 67 8.47 28.41 19.59
C ALA A 67 8.41 27.49 18.35
N PRO A 68 7.89 26.26 18.49
CA PRO A 68 7.63 25.39 17.36
C PRO A 68 6.50 25.94 16.49
N LEU A 69 6.57 25.69 15.18
CA LEU A 69 5.53 26.06 14.22
C LEU A 69 4.74 24.84 13.79
N LYS A 70 3.43 25.01 13.68
CA LYS A 70 2.57 24.00 13.07
C LYS A 70 2.80 23.98 11.57
N ILE A 71 2.98 22.79 11.01
CA ILE A 71 2.96 22.58 9.57
C ILE A 71 1.71 21.80 9.21
N ASP A 72 1.13 22.16 8.08
CA ASP A 72 0.04 21.39 7.49
C ASP A 72 0.52 20.02 7.02
N SER A 73 -0.40 19.06 6.95
CA SER A 73 -0.08 17.66 6.61
C SER A 73 0.48 17.45 5.20
N TRP A 74 0.58 18.50 4.38
CA TRP A 74 1.11 18.42 3.02
C TRP A 74 2.60 18.06 2.97
N LEU A 75 3.37 18.32 4.04
CA LEU A 75 4.78 17.90 4.15
C LEU A 75 4.93 16.37 4.08
N LEU A 76 3.89 15.65 4.52
CA LEU A 76 3.80 14.19 4.50
C LEU A 76 2.81 13.66 3.47
N ARG A 77 2.46 14.44 2.43
CA ARG A 77 1.42 14.05 1.45
C ARG A 77 1.69 12.70 0.76
N THR A 78 2.96 12.35 0.57
CA THR A 78 3.41 11.11 -0.07
C THR A 78 3.57 9.94 0.91
N ALA A 79 3.50 10.20 2.22
CA ALA A 79 3.69 9.20 3.27
C ALA A 79 2.51 8.20 3.40
N SER A 80 1.37 8.46 2.75
CA SER A 80 0.16 7.62 2.84
C SER A 80 0.26 6.23 2.21
N ASN A 81 1.40 5.92 1.57
CA ASN A 81 1.63 4.66 0.86
C ASN A 81 2.65 3.78 1.57
N LEU A 82 2.75 3.87 2.90
CA LEU A 82 3.63 3.00 3.67
C LEU A 82 3.26 1.52 3.46
N PRO A 83 4.24 0.61 3.42
CA PRO A 83 4.00 -0.82 3.29
C PRO A 83 3.12 -1.37 4.41
N ASN A 84 2.15 -2.22 4.07
CA ASN A 84 1.25 -2.90 5.02
C ASN A 84 1.76 -4.29 5.44
N VAL A 85 2.93 -4.71 4.96
CA VAL A 85 3.48 -6.06 5.21
C VAL A 85 4.88 -5.92 5.77
N LEU A 86 5.25 -6.81 6.69
CA LEU A 86 6.61 -6.88 7.24
C LEU A 86 7.55 -7.68 6.31
N PRO A 87 8.85 -7.34 6.26
CA PRO A 87 9.80 -8.09 5.45
C PRO A 87 10.14 -9.43 6.11
N GLU A 88 10.22 -10.50 5.32
CA GLU A 88 10.50 -11.86 5.80
C GLU A 88 11.99 -12.24 5.71
N ASN A 89 12.80 -11.42 5.03
CA ASN A 89 14.23 -11.60 4.82
C ASN A 89 14.94 -10.26 4.62
N ALA A 90 16.28 -10.27 4.65
CA ALA A 90 17.09 -9.06 4.52
C ALA A 90 16.87 -8.33 3.19
N HIS A 91 16.74 -9.08 2.08
CA HIS A 91 16.54 -8.50 0.75
C HIS A 91 15.21 -7.71 0.66
N GLN A 92 14.11 -8.29 1.15
CA GLN A 92 12.82 -7.58 1.24
C GLN A 92 12.90 -6.36 2.16
N ALA A 93 13.63 -6.48 3.26
CA ALA A 93 13.80 -5.38 4.20
C ALA A 93 14.53 -4.20 3.54
N GLU A 94 15.65 -4.44 2.86
CA GLU A 94 16.39 -3.38 2.14
C GLU A 94 15.57 -2.73 1.04
N LYS A 95 14.82 -3.52 0.27
CA LYS A 95 13.88 -2.98 -0.72
C LYS A 95 12.83 -2.08 -0.08
N MET A 96 12.26 -2.52 1.05
CA MET A 96 11.29 -1.75 1.81
C MET A 96 11.88 -0.44 2.33
N LEU A 97 13.10 -0.46 2.86
CA LEU A 97 13.80 0.76 3.29
C LEU A 97 13.92 1.75 2.12
N ALA A 98 14.35 1.29 0.96
CA ALA A 98 14.48 2.13 -0.23
C ALA A 98 13.13 2.70 -0.71
N GLU A 99 12.03 1.95 -0.56
CA GLU A 99 10.68 2.43 -0.86
C GLU A 99 10.22 3.48 0.14
N ILE A 100 10.37 3.23 1.44
CA ILE A 100 10.00 4.16 2.50
C ILE A 100 10.76 5.48 2.36
N CYS A 101 12.07 5.44 2.05
CA CYS A 101 12.85 6.66 1.88
C CYS A 101 12.32 7.57 0.76
N LYS A 102 11.68 7.00 -0.27
CA LYS A 102 11.07 7.77 -1.36
C LYS A 102 9.75 8.43 -0.97
N LEU A 103 9.11 7.98 0.11
CA LEU A 103 7.82 8.51 0.58
C LEU A 103 7.96 9.83 1.34
N TYR A 104 9.17 10.21 1.74
CA TYR A 104 9.46 11.43 2.48
C TYR A 104 10.40 12.34 1.70
N PRO A 105 10.03 12.76 0.47
CA PRO A 105 10.93 13.50 -0.40
C PRO A 105 11.24 14.91 0.09
N LEU A 106 10.48 15.44 1.06
CA LEU A 106 10.67 16.77 1.64
C LEU A 106 11.41 16.73 2.98
N LEU A 107 11.94 15.56 3.38
CA LEU A 107 12.60 15.37 4.65
C LEU A 107 13.94 14.65 4.48
N ARG A 108 14.95 15.11 5.21
CA ARG A 108 16.12 14.32 5.55
C ARG A 108 15.74 13.40 6.70
N ILE A 109 15.53 12.13 6.37
CA ILE A 109 15.01 11.12 7.30
C ILE A 109 16.00 10.80 8.42
N ASP A 110 17.30 10.84 8.13
CA ASP A 110 18.37 10.63 9.11
C ASP A 110 18.40 11.72 10.20
N GLU A 111 18.07 12.95 9.84
CA GLU A 111 18.03 14.10 10.74
C GLU A 111 16.61 14.44 11.23
N TRP A 112 15.58 13.84 10.62
CA TRP A 112 14.19 14.31 10.68
C TRP A 112 14.06 15.81 10.48
N SER A 113 14.81 16.36 9.52
CA SER A 113 14.78 17.78 9.18
C SER A 113 14.07 18.00 7.85
N VAL A 114 13.45 19.17 7.68
CA VAL A 114 12.90 19.58 6.38
C VAL A 114 14.05 19.74 5.40
N ASP A 115 13.87 19.20 4.21
CA ASP A 115 14.83 19.32 3.12
C ASP A 115 14.14 19.96 1.93
N PHE A 116 14.54 21.20 1.64
CA PHE A 116 14.15 21.90 0.44
C PHE A 116 15.23 21.79 -0.64
N CYS A 117 16.50 21.87 -0.25
CA CYS A 117 17.63 22.00 -1.17
C CYS A 117 17.96 20.72 -1.95
N SER A 118 17.78 19.53 -1.36
CA SER A 118 18.06 18.27 -2.06
C SER A 118 16.90 17.84 -2.96
N VAL A 119 15.75 18.49 -2.83
CA VAL A 119 14.55 18.18 -3.58
C VAL A 119 14.66 18.87 -4.92
N GLY A 120 15.01 18.12 -5.96
CA GLY A 120 14.67 18.53 -7.32
C GLY A 120 13.15 18.71 -7.39
N LEU A 121 12.67 19.94 -7.17
CA LEU A 121 11.25 20.35 -6.96
C LEU A 121 10.28 19.96 -8.08
N ILE A 122 10.75 19.24 -9.10
CA ILE A 122 10.10 19.04 -10.38
C ILE A 122 8.92 18.05 -10.29
N HIS A 123 8.72 17.33 -9.16
CA HIS A 123 7.74 16.22 -9.11
C HIS A 123 6.72 16.21 -7.97
N ILE A 124 6.69 17.19 -7.05
CA ILE A 124 5.84 17.08 -5.82
C ILE A 124 4.53 17.89 -5.91
N GLY A 125 4.33 18.67 -6.99
CA GLY A 125 3.09 19.41 -7.21
C GLY A 125 2.78 20.39 -6.07
N LEU A 126 3.80 21.09 -5.58
CA LEU A 126 3.66 22.09 -4.52
C LEU A 126 3.09 23.39 -5.08
N SER A 127 2.23 24.05 -4.31
CA SER A 127 1.79 25.41 -4.60
C SER A 127 2.91 26.43 -4.31
N LYS A 128 2.81 27.64 -4.89
CA LYS A 128 3.76 28.72 -4.61
C LYS A 128 3.87 29.06 -3.11
N ALA A 129 2.77 28.96 -2.37
CA ALA A 129 2.76 29.21 -0.94
C ALA A 129 3.51 28.12 -0.16
N GLU A 130 3.33 26.86 -0.55
CA GLU A 130 4.04 25.72 0.05
C GLU A 130 5.54 25.78 -0.24
N THR A 131 5.94 26.12 -1.47
CA THR A 131 7.36 26.32 -1.84
C THR A 131 8.02 27.40 -0.98
N ARG A 132 7.39 28.59 -0.85
CA ARG A 132 7.91 29.67 0.01
C ARG A 132 7.96 29.26 1.48
N CYS A 133 6.99 28.48 1.93
CA CYS A 133 7.00 27.95 3.28
C CYS A 133 8.22 27.05 3.50
N LEU A 134 8.46 26.07 2.61
CA LEU A 134 9.61 25.18 2.67
C LEU A 134 10.95 25.94 2.68
N GLU A 135 11.10 26.96 1.83
CA GLU A 135 12.31 27.80 1.81
C GLU A 135 12.63 28.41 3.19
N VAL A 136 11.61 28.78 3.96
CA VAL A 136 11.77 29.40 5.28
C VAL A 136 12.12 28.37 6.36
N ILE A 137 11.60 27.15 6.24
CA ILE A 137 11.74 26.10 7.25
C ILE A 137 12.79 25.05 6.89
N ASP A 138 13.56 25.26 5.83
CA ASP A 138 14.63 24.34 5.41
C ASP A 138 15.62 24.08 6.55
N GLY A 139 15.94 22.81 6.78
CA GLY A 139 16.78 22.35 7.88
C GLY A 139 16.13 22.35 9.26
N TRP A 140 14.85 22.75 9.40
CA TRP A 140 14.17 22.72 10.69
C TRP A 140 13.77 21.29 11.04
N SER A 141 13.91 20.90 12.31
CA SER A 141 13.63 19.54 12.76
C SER A 141 12.13 19.34 12.99
N LEU A 142 11.62 18.20 12.55
CA LEU A 142 10.29 17.73 12.90
C LEU A 142 10.23 17.39 14.39
N CYS A 143 9.15 17.80 15.02
CA CYS A 143 8.87 17.47 16.41
C CYS A 143 7.38 17.19 16.62
N LEU A 144 7.09 16.55 17.75
CA LEU A 144 5.75 16.28 18.22
C LEU A 144 5.62 16.88 19.63
N PRO A 145 4.43 17.40 19.98
CA PRO A 145 4.18 17.86 21.33
C PRO A 145 4.22 16.69 22.32
N ASP A 146 4.66 16.94 23.54
CA ASP A 146 4.91 15.88 24.55
C ASP A 146 3.67 15.03 24.86
N ASN A 147 2.48 15.64 24.80
CA ASN A 147 1.22 14.94 25.02
C ASN A 147 0.86 13.91 23.93
N LYS A 148 1.58 13.89 22.81
CA LYS A 148 1.45 12.89 21.73
C LYS A 148 2.49 11.78 21.83
N LEU A 149 3.54 11.96 22.63
CA LEU A 149 4.49 10.90 22.87
C LEU A 149 3.85 9.82 23.74
N PRO A 150 3.99 8.53 23.38
CA PRO A 150 3.41 7.46 24.17
C PRO A 150 4.14 7.35 25.50
N ASN A 151 3.38 7.25 26.60
CA ASN A 151 3.93 6.91 27.90
C ASN A 151 4.52 5.49 27.92
N ASP A 152 3.94 4.59 27.11
CA ASP A 152 4.43 3.23 26.87
C ASP A 152 4.65 2.98 25.37
N PHE A 153 5.92 3.02 24.97
CA PHE A 153 6.33 2.75 23.59
C PHE A 153 6.05 1.31 23.15
N GLY A 154 6.15 0.33 24.05
CA GLY A 154 5.89 -1.08 23.72
C GLY A 154 4.43 -1.30 23.36
N ALA A 155 3.51 -0.78 24.19
CA ALA A 155 2.07 -0.82 23.92
C ALA A 155 1.71 -0.07 22.62
N SER A 156 2.29 1.13 22.42
CA SER A 156 2.07 1.91 21.19
C SER A 156 2.52 1.14 19.94
N ILE A 157 3.70 0.52 19.96
CA ILE A 157 4.22 -0.23 18.82
C ILE A 157 3.36 -1.47 18.56
N ASN A 158 2.91 -2.17 19.60
CA ASN A 158 2.02 -3.31 19.43
C ASN A 158 0.68 -2.91 18.81
N SER A 159 0.14 -1.75 19.17
CA SER A 159 -1.07 -1.19 18.54
C SER A 159 -0.85 -0.88 17.06
N ILE A 160 0.30 -0.29 16.70
CA ILE A 160 0.67 -0.03 15.31
C ILE A 160 0.80 -1.33 14.53
N ALA A 161 1.46 -2.35 15.11
CA ALA A 161 1.60 -3.67 14.51
C ALA A 161 0.24 -4.31 14.23
N ALA A 162 -0.67 -4.31 15.22
CA ALA A 162 -2.02 -4.82 15.05
C ALA A 162 -2.83 -4.03 13.99
N GLN A 163 -2.60 -2.73 13.87
CA GLN A 163 -3.19 -1.92 12.80
C GLN A 163 -2.65 -2.33 11.43
N LEU A 164 -1.35 -2.56 11.30
CA LEU A 164 -0.71 -3.04 10.07
C LEU A 164 -1.34 -4.34 9.56
N ALA A 165 -1.57 -5.30 10.45
CA ALA A 165 -2.22 -6.57 10.13
C ALA A 165 -3.67 -6.38 9.65
N ARG A 166 -4.42 -5.45 10.26
CA ARG A 166 -5.79 -5.10 9.85
C ARG A 166 -5.81 -4.47 8.46
N ASP A 167 -4.90 -3.54 8.21
CA ASP A 167 -4.81 -2.83 6.93
C ASP A 167 -4.40 -3.78 5.79
N ALA A 168 -3.45 -4.68 6.04
CA ALA A 168 -3.08 -5.74 5.10
C ALA A 168 -4.25 -6.67 4.78
N SER A 169 -5.03 -7.05 5.80
CA SER A 169 -6.21 -7.89 5.63
C SER A 169 -7.32 -7.17 4.85
N ALA A 170 -7.51 -5.87 5.09
CA ALA A 170 -8.47 -5.04 4.38
C ALA A 170 -8.08 -4.82 2.91
N ASP A 171 -6.79 -4.64 2.62
CA ASP A 171 -6.27 -4.55 1.26
C ASP A 171 -6.39 -5.88 0.50
N GLY A 172 -6.16 -7.01 1.17
CA GLY A 172 -6.48 -8.34 0.62
C GLY A 172 -7.98 -8.54 0.38
N CYS A 173 -8.83 -7.83 1.12
CA CYS A 173 -10.28 -7.82 0.98
C CYS A 173 -10.81 -6.77 -0.03
N LYS A 174 -9.93 -5.96 -0.66
CA LYS A 174 -10.28 -5.28 -1.91
C LYS A 174 -10.52 -6.35 -2.95
N LYS A 175 -11.77 -6.83 -2.95
CA LYS A 175 -12.37 -7.78 -3.87
C LYS A 175 -11.75 -7.51 -5.23
N ARG A 176 -11.13 -8.54 -5.82
CA ARG A 176 -10.91 -8.62 -7.27
C ARG A 176 -12.09 -7.90 -7.91
N GLY A 177 -11.82 -6.78 -8.59
CA GLY A 177 -12.88 -6.04 -9.29
C GLY A 177 -13.72 -7.05 -10.06
N PRO A 178 -15.05 -6.94 -10.08
CA PRO A 178 -15.92 -7.97 -10.64
C PRO A 178 -15.36 -8.38 -11.99
N GLY A 179 -14.88 -9.62 -12.06
CA GLY A 179 -14.30 -10.15 -13.28
C GLY A 179 -15.26 -9.88 -14.42
N ARG A 180 -14.74 -9.37 -15.53
CA ARG A 180 -15.48 -9.16 -16.77
C ARG A 180 -15.80 -10.53 -17.39
N THR A 181 -16.60 -11.35 -16.69
CA THR A 181 -16.84 -12.79 -16.97
C THR A 181 -18.23 -13.19 -16.44
N ARG A 182 -19.26 -12.48 -16.88
CA ARG A 182 -20.64 -13.03 -16.85
C ARG A 182 -21.37 -12.89 -18.19
N LYS A 183 -20.84 -12.07 -19.10
CA LYS A 183 -21.40 -11.92 -20.46
C LYS A 183 -21.06 -13.10 -21.38
N VAL A 184 -19.89 -13.71 -21.21
CA VAL A 184 -19.48 -14.90 -22.00
C VAL A 184 -20.25 -16.12 -21.52
N ASP A 185 -20.23 -16.42 -20.21
CA ASP A 185 -20.92 -17.58 -19.63
C ASP A 185 -22.44 -17.55 -19.91
N GLY A 186 -23.08 -16.40 -19.72
CA GLY A 186 -24.50 -16.25 -20.05
C GLY A 186 -24.82 -16.39 -21.55
N LEU A 187 -23.83 -16.22 -22.43
CA LEU A 187 -23.96 -16.45 -23.87
C LEU A 187 -23.64 -17.90 -24.25
N VAL A 188 -22.71 -18.55 -23.54
CA VAL A 188 -22.41 -19.99 -23.65
C VAL A 188 -23.65 -20.83 -23.30
N ASP A 189 -24.28 -20.57 -22.15
CA ASP A 189 -25.49 -21.30 -21.72
C ASP A 189 -26.62 -21.18 -22.74
N ARG A 190 -26.76 -20.01 -23.38
CA ARG A 190 -27.77 -19.78 -24.41
C ARG A 190 -27.44 -20.51 -25.71
N LEU A 191 -26.17 -20.49 -26.12
CA LEU A 191 -25.71 -21.24 -27.29
C LEU A 191 -25.96 -22.75 -27.12
N ILE A 192 -25.74 -23.27 -25.92
CA ILE A 192 -26.05 -24.67 -25.58
C ILE A 192 -27.56 -24.94 -25.68
N ARG A 193 -28.41 -24.03 -25.19
CA ARG A 193 -29.88 -24.19 -25.30
C ARG A 193 -30.41 -24.11 -26.74
N LEU A 194 -29.82 -23.24 -27.57
CA LEU A 194 -30.22 -23.07 -28.97
C LEU A 194 -29.70 -24.18 -29.88
N TYR A 195 -28.55 -24.76 -29.54
CA TYR A 195 -27.90 -25.82 -30.31
C TYR A 195 -27.56 -27.02 -29.40
N PRO A 196 -28.57 -27.73 -28.86
CA PRO A 196 -28.37 -28.81 -27.90
C PRO A 196 -27.61 -30.01 -28.47
N ASN A 197 -27.67 -30.20 -29.80
CA ASN A 197 -27.03 -31.30 -30.51
C ASN A 197 -25.65 -30.92 -31.09
N GLY A 198 -25.06 -29.82 -30.64
CA GLY A 198 -23.78 -29.30 -31.11
C GLY A 198 -23.91 -28.03 -31.94
N ILE A 199 -22.90 -27.17 -31.84
CA ILE A 199 -22.86 -25.89 -32.58
C ILE A 199 -22.67 -26.18 -34.07
N PRO A 200 -23.59 -25.73 -34.95
CA PRO A 200 -23.51 -25.97 -36.39
C PRO A 200 -22.25 -25.32 -36.98
N ASN A 201 -21.72 -25.90 -38.06
CA ASN A 201 -20.53 -25.38 -38.74
C ASN A 201 -20.86 -24.14 -39.62
N LYS A 202 -21.41 -23.11 -38.98
CA LYS A 202 -21.74 -21.81 -39.59
C LYS A 202 -20.65 -20.79 -39.25
N THR A 203 -20.53 -19.76 -40.09
CA THR A 203 -19.64 -18.63 -39.79
C THR A 203 -20.17 -17.82 -38.60
N ALA A 204 -19.29 -17.15 -37.86
CA ALA A 204 -19.67 -16.35 -36.69
C ALA A 204 -20.76 -15.32 -37.02
N ASN A 205 -20.72 -14.72 -38.21
CA ASN A 205 -21.70 -13.73 -38.67
C ASN A 205 -23.10 -14.32 -38.89
N GLN A 206 -23.20 -15.59 -39.32
CA GLN A 206 -24.47 -16.28 -39.48
C GLN A 206 -25.09 -16.60 -38.12
N ILE A 207 -24.28 -17.02 -37.14
CA ILE A 207 -24.73 -17.30 -35.77
C ILE A 207 -25.16 -16.00 -35.08
N THR A 208 -24.45 -14.88 -35.29
CA THR A 208 -24.87 -13.57 -34.79
C THR A 208 -26.25 -13.17 -35.33
N ARG A 209 -26.53 -13.48 -36.60
CA ARG A 209 -27.82 -13.15 -37.25
C ARG A 209 -28.96 -13.98 -36.66
N ASP A 210 -28.73 -15.28 -36.45
CA ASP A 210 -29.68 -16.20 -35.79
C ASP A 210 -29.98 -15.76 -34.34
N LEU A 211 -28.96 -15.29 -33.60
CA LEU A 211 -29.11 -14.79 -32.23
C LEU A 211 -29.85 -13.43 -32.17
N ARG A 212 -29.63 -12.55 -33.15
CA ARG A 212 -30.35 -11.26 -33.25
C ARG A 212 -31.82 -11.43 -33.59
N GLN A 213 -32.19 -12.42 -34.43
CA GLN A 213 -33.58 -12.74 -34.72
C GLN A 213 -34.36 -13.25 -33.50
N ASN A 214 -33.67 -13.83 -32.51
CA ASN A 214 -34.23 -14.24 -31.23
C ASN A 214 -34.23 -13.12 -30.16
N GLY A 215 -34.08 -11.85 -30.57
CA GLY A 215 -34.35 -10.68 -29.72
C GLY A 215 -33.18 -10.18 -28.87
N GLN A 216 -31.92 -10.40 -29.26
CA GLN A 216 -30.78 -9.81 -28.55
C GLN A 216 -29.93 -8.86 -29.41
N THR A 217 -29.70 -7.67 -28.87
CA THR A 217 -28.76 -6.67 -29.33
C THR A 217 -27.73 -6.41 -28.22
N ASP A 218 -26.44 -6.37 -28.60
CA ASP A 218 -25.28 -5.92 -27.81
C ASP A 218 -24.38 -6.98 -27.17
N PHE A 219 -23.71 -7.75 -28.02
CA PHE A 219 -22.46 -8.44 -27.70
C PHE A 219 -21.41 -8.13 -28.78
N SER A 220 -20.15 -7.95 -28.36
CA SER A 220 -19.04 -7.76 -29.31
C SER A 220 -18.65 -9.07 -29.98
N ASP A 221 -18.12 -9.01 -31.20
CA ASP A 221 -17.68 -10.19 -31.95
C ASP A 221 -16.63 -11.03 -31.19
N THR A 222 -15.77 -10.38 -30.42
CA THR A 222 -14.78 -11.04 -29.54
C THR A 222 -15.45 -11.88 -28.45
N THR A 223 -16.54 -11.36 -27.86
CA THR A 223 -17.30 -12.05 -26.81
C THR A 223 -18.00 -13.29 -27.38
N LEU A 224 -18.57 -13.17 -28.58
CA LEU A 224 -19.22 -14.28 -29.28
C LEU A 224 -18.23 -15.38 -29.67
N ARG A 225 -17.06 -15.02 -30.20
CA ARG A 225 -16.03 -16.02 -30.58
C ARG A 225 -15.55 -16.81 -29.36
N ASN A 226 -15.34 -16.14 -28.23
CA ASN A 226 -14.93 -16.80 -26.99
C ASN A 226 -16.02 -17.75 -26.48
N ALA A 227 -17.29 -17.33 -26.51
CA ALA A 227 -18.40 -18.19 -26.11
C ALA A 227 -18.59 -19.39 -27.04
N LEU A 228 -18.45 -19.23 -28.36
CA LEU A 228 -18.53 -20.33 -29.32
C LEU A 228 -17.40 -21.35 -29.11
N SER A 229 -16.19 -20.89 -28.81
CA SER A 229 -15.06 -21.77 -28.49
C SER A 229 -15.36 -22.61 -27.24
N GLN A 230 -15.83 -21.97 -26.17
CA GLN A 230 -16.16 -22.66 -24.92
C GLN A 230 -17.34 -23.64 -25.07
N ALA A 231 -18.43 -23.23 -25.72
CA ALA A 231 -19.58 -24.10 -25.95
C ALA A 231 -19.25 -25.31 -26.83
N LYS A 232 -18.34 -25.17 -27.81
CA LYS A 232 -17.86 -26.30 -28.63
C LYS A 232 -17.04 -27.31 -27.83
N ILE A 233 -16.30 -26.86 -26.81
CA ILE A 233 -15.56 -27.75 -25.91
C ILE A 233 -16.56 -28.51 -25.04
N ILE A 234 -17.51 -27.81 -24.43
CA ILE A 234 -18.51 -28.39 -23.53
C ILE A 234 -19.37 -29.45 -24.25
N LEU A 235 -19.88 -29.14 -25.46
CA LEU A 235 -20.74 -30.05 -26.22
C LEU A 235 -20.01 -31.22 -26.90
N LYS A 236 -18.67 -31.26 -26.86
CA LYS A 236 -17.85 -32.39 -27.32
C LYS A 236 -17.48 -33.36 -26.18
N THR A 237 -17.75 -32.99 -24.94
CA THR A 237 -17.52 -33.79 -23.73
C THR A 237 -18.82 -34.50 -23.35
#